data_AF-A0A355B5J9-F1
#
_entry.id   AF-A0A355B5J9-F1
#
_cell.length_a   1.000
_cell.length_b   1.000
_cell.length_c   1.000
_cell.angle_alpha   90.00
_cell.angle_beta   90.00
_cell.angle_gamma   90.00
#
_symmetry.space_group_name_H-M   'P 1'
#
loop_
_entity.id
_entity.type
_entity.pdbx_description
1 polymer ?
#
loop_
_entity_poly.entity_id
_entity_poly.type
_entity_poly.pdbx_seq_one_letter_code
_entity_poly.pdbx_strand_id
1 'polypeptide(L)'
;RDMQEDKEPLFDAADTLRSSLEVMAPMVAAMRPCRERMAEAAEGGYMTATDLADAMVRRGIPFRQAHHAAGRAVGLAAEKGIPLAGLTGADLAKADGRLRPADLRAADLGRALTARTSEGGTSRRGILRQLRGEKKRLGL
;
A
#
# COMPACT_ATOMS: atom_id res chain seq x y z
N ARG A 1 -20.59 -25.62 -40.12
CA ARG A 1 -19.33 -25.12 -40.72
C ARG A 1 -18.72 -24.06 -39.80
N ASP A 2 -19.51 -23.15 -39.21
CA ASP A 2 -19.04 -22.12 -38.26
C ASP A 2 -18.44 -22.62 -36.94
N MET A 3 -18.78 -23.83 -36.48
CA MET A 3 -18.20 -24.44 -35.26
C MET A 3 -17.01 -25.37 -35.54
N GLN A 4 -16.39 -25.32 -36.72
CA GLN A 4 -15.17 -26.11 -36.97
C GLN A 4 -13.94 -25.43 -36.38
N GLU A 5 -13.87 -24.10 -36.44
CA GLU A 5 -12.74 -23.26 -36.01
C GLU A 5 -12.70 -22.97 -34.50
N ASP A 6 -13.61 -23.53 -33.69
CA ASP A 6 -13.66 -23.28 -32.23
C ASP A 6 -12.61 -24.08 -31.44
N LYS A 7 -12.13 -25.19 -31.99
CA LYS A 7 -11.24 -26.15 -31.31
C LYS A 7 -9.80 -25.66 -31.24
N GLU A 8 -9.26 -25.17 -32.35
CA GLU A 8 -7.89 -24.67 -32.42
C GLU A 8 -7.61 -23.56 -31.40
N PRO A 9 -8.40 -22.47 -31.33
CA PRO A 9 -8.18 -21.43 -30.32
C PRO A 9 -8.44 -21.92 -28.89
N LEU A 10 -9.37 -22.87 -28.69
CA LEU A 10 -9.62 -23.45 -27.37
C LEU A 10 -8.42 -24.27 -26.89
N PHE A 11 -7.86 -25.13 -27.74
CA PHE A 11 -6.72 -25.96 -27.40
C PHE A 11 -5.45 -25.13 -27.21
N ASP A 12 -5.22 -24.16 -28.09
CA ASP A 12 -4.08 -23.24 -27.94
C ASP A 12 -4.14 -22.45 -26.62
N ALA A 13 -5.32 -21.94 -26.25
CA ALA A 13 -5.52 -21.26 -24.97
C ALA A 13 -5.30 -22.21 -23.78
N ALA A 14 -5.79 -23.44 -23.85
CA ALA A 14 -5.62 -24.44 -22.79
C ALA A 14 -4.15 -24.84 -22.61
N ASP A 15 -3.42 -25.06 -23.72
CA ASP A 15 -2.01 -25.41 -23.72
C ASP A 15 -1.13 -24.26 -23.22
N THR A 16 -1.45 -23.03 -23.63
CA THR A 16 -0.78 -21.81 -23.16
C THR A 16 -1.01 -21.60 -21.67
N LEU A 17 -2.25 -21.74 -21.18
CA LEU A 17 -2.57 -21.58 -19.76
C LEU A 17 -1.83 -22.62 -18.91
N ARG A 18 -1.85 -23.89 -19.32
CA ARG A 18 -1.14 -24.97 -18.63
C ARG A 18 0.35 -24.67 -18.52
N SER A 19 0.99 -24.38 -19.65
CA SER A 19 2.43 -24.09 -19.71
C SER A 19 2.80 -22.85 -18.88
N SER A 20 1.95 -21.82 -18.90
CA SER A 20 2.16 -20.60 -18.11
C SER A 20 2.10 -20.87 -16.61
N LEU A 21 1.14 -21.69 -16.14
CA LEU A 21 0.99 -22.04 -14.73
C LEU A 21 2.12 -22.94 -14.24
N GLU A 22 2.57 -23.88 -15.07
CA GLU A 22 3.71 -24.77 -14.78
C GLU A 22 5.01 -23.99 -14.52
N VAL A 23 5.23 -22.87 -15.23
CA VAL A 23 6.38 -21.99 -15.02
C VAL A 23 6.16 -21.01 -13.85
N MET A 24 4.94 -20.46 -13.73
CA MET A 24 4.65 -19.43 -12.74
C MET A 24 4.72 -19.96 -11.29
N ALA A 25 4.22 -21.16 -11.04
CA ALA A 25 4.22 -21.76 -9.70
C ALA A 25 5.64 -21.88 -9.09
N PRO A 26 6.63 -22.52 -9.74
CA PRO A 26 7.99 -22.58 -9.22
C PRO A 26 8.67 -21.21 -9.20
N MET A 27 8.39 -20.32 -10.16
CA MET A 27 8.92 -18.95 -10.17
C MET A 27 8.50 -18.18 -8.90
N VAL A 28 7.21 -18.20 -8.55
CA VAL A 28 6.70 -17.56 -7.34
C VAL A 28 7.26 -18.24 -6.08
N ALA A 29 7.37 -19.57 -6.07
CA ALA A 29 7.94 -20.31 -4.94
C ALA A 29 9.42 -19.99 -4.69
N ALA A 30 10.20 -19.75 -5.75
CA ALA A 30 11.62 -19.42 -5.68
C ALA A 30 11.90 -17.93 -5.43
N MET A 31 10.89 -17.06 -5.57
CA MET A 31 11.04 -15.62 -5.44
C MET A 31 11.53 -15.22 -4.04
N ARG A 32 12.56 -14.37 -3.99
CA ARG A 32 13.11 -13.81 -2.73
C ARG A 32 12.88 -12.30 -2.68
N PRO A 33 12.03 -11.81 -1.76
CA PRO A 33 11.86 -10.38 -1.56
C PRO A 33 13.14 -9.72 -1.04
N CYS A 34 13.56 -8.62 -1.68
CA CYS A 34 14.63 -7.76 -1.17
C CYS A 34 14.04 -6.79 -0.12
N ARG A 35 13.99 -7.24 1.13
CA ARG A 35 13.23 -6.58 2.21
C ARG A 35 13.68 -5.15 2.46
N GLU A 36 14.99 -4.92 2.42
CA GLU A 36 15.62 -3.62 2.68
C GLU A 36 15.19 -2.62 1.62
N ARG A 37 15.32 -2.98 0.34
CA ARG A 37 14.92 -2.12 -0.78
C ARG A 37 13.41 -1.86 -0.81
N MET A 38 12.61 -2.85 -0.43
CA MET A 38 11.16 -2.69 -0.31
C MET A 38 10.78 -1.72 0.81
N ALA A 39 11.46 -1.79 1.97
CA ALA A 39 11.22 -0.89 3.09
C ALA A 39 11.63 0.55 2.74
N GLU A 40 12.81 0.74 2.15
CA GLU A 40 13.29 2.04 1.69
C GLU A 40 12.32 2.69 0.68
N ALA A 41 11.88 1.93 -0.33
CA ALA A 41 10.90 2.41 -1.30
C ALA A 41 9.55 2.77 -0.64
N ALA A 42 9.16 2.02 0.40
CA ALA A 42 7.91 2.28 1.10
C ALA A 42 7.96 3.58 1.94
N GLU A 43 9.12 3.92 2.50
CA GLU A 43 9.32 5.14 3.29
C GLU A 43 9.53 6.38 2.41
N GLY A 44 10.26 6.24 1.30
CA GLY A 44 10.59 7.35 0.40
C GLY A 44 9.43 7.84 -0.48
N GLY A 45 8.38 7.04 -0.66
CA GLY A 45 7.25 7.36 -1.54
C GLY A 45 6.19 8.31 -0.95
N TYR A 46 6.38 8.83 0.27
CA TYR A 46 5.41 9.67 0.98
C TYR A 46 3.99 9.07 1.08
N MET A 47 3.87 7.74 1.01
CA MET A 47 2.59 7.02 0.95
C MET A 47 1.71 7.25 2.19
N THR A 48 2.32 7.63 3.31
CA THR A 48 1.64 7.92 4.58
C THR A 48 1.10 9.35 4.68
N ALA A 49 1.20 10.15 3.62
CA ALA A 49 0.60 11.49 3.56
C ALA A 49 -0.92 11.47 3.71
N THR A 50 -1.58 10.44 3.19
CA THR A 50 -3.02 10.23 3.39
C THR A 50 -3.35 9.95 4.86
N ASP A 51 -2.52 9.17 5.55
CA ASP A 51 -2.70 8.90 6.98
C ASP A 51 -2.54 10.17 7.83
N LEU A 52 -1.64 11.09 7.43
CA LEU A 52 -1.51 12.42 8.01
C LEU A 52 -2.78 13.27 7.77
N ALA A 53 -3.32 13.29 6.55
CA ALA A 53 -4.57 13.98 6.24
C ALA A 53 -5.74 13.41 7.06
N ASP A 54 -5.84 12.08 7.18
CA ASP A 54 -6.88 11.43 7.97
C ASP A 54 -6.77 11.76 9.47
N ALA A 55 -5.56 11.97 9.99
CA ALA A 55 -5.37 12.43 11.38
C ALA A 55 -5.97 13.83 11.61
N MET A 56 -5.82 14.71 10.64
CA MET A 56 -6.45 16.04 10.65
C MET A 56 -7.98 15.94 10.53
N VAL A 57 -8.48 15.04 9.67
CA VAL A 57 -9.92 14.80 9.50
C VAL A 57 -10.57 14.27 10.77
N ARG A 58 -9.91 13.34 11.47
CA ARG A 58 -10.37 12.84 12.78
C ARG A 58 -10.47 13.93 13.85
N ARG A 59 -9.77 15.06 13.67
CA ARG A 59 -9.85 16.25 14.53
C ARG A 59 -10.92 17.26 14.07
N GLY A 60 -11.69 16.95 13.03
CA GLY A 60 -12.75 17.81 12.50
C GLY A 60 -12.32 18.75 11.36
N ILE A 61 -11.11 18.60 10.82
CA ILE A 61 -10.68 19.41 9.66
C ILE A 61 -11.29 18.83 8.39
N PRO A 62 -11.96 19.63 7.53
CA PRO A 62 -12.51 19.13 6.28
C PRO A 62 -11.44 18.47 5.40
N PHE A 63 -11.76 17.32 4.80
CA PHE A 63 -10.80 16.51 4.03
C PHE A 63 -10.03 17.31 2.98
N ARG A 64 -10.71 18.19 2.23
CA ARG A 64 -10.04 19.06 1.23
C ARG A 64 -8.91 19.89 1.86
N GLN A 65 -9.14 20.47 3.04
CA GLN A 65 -8.12 21.28 3.73
C GLN A 65 -7.00 20.40 4.29
N ALA A 66 -7.36 19.24 4.87
CA ALA A 66 -6.39 18.28 5.37
C ALA A 66 -5.47 17.75 4.26
N HIS A 67 -6.03 17.39 3.10
CA HIS A 67 -5.28 16.94 1.93
C HIS A 67 -4.32 18.02 1.43
N HIS A 68 -4.75 19.29 1.35
CA HIS A 68 -3.85 20.39 0.98
C HIS A 68 -2.72 20.61 1.98
N ALA A 69 -3.00 20.51 3.29
CA ALA A 69 -1.98 20.65 4.33
C ALA A 69 -0.97 19.50 4.29
N ALA A 70 -1.43 18.26 4.14
CA ALA A 70 -0.57 17.10 3.97
C ALA A 70 0.29 17.21 2.69
N GLY A 71 -0.28 17.69 1.58
CA GLY A 71 0.47 17.96 0.35
C GLY A 71 1.60 18.99 0.53
N ARG A 72 1.36 20.07 1.29
CA ARG A 72 2.42 21.03 1.63
C ARG A 72 3.51 20.42 2.51
N ALA A 73 3.14 19.56 3.45
CA ALA A 73 4.11 18.83 4.27
C ALA A 73 4.97 17.89 3.41
N VAL A 74 4.36 17.17 2.46
CA VAL A 74 5.09 16.34 1.49
C VAL A 74 6.05 17.16 0.65
N GLY A 75 5.61 18.31 0.13
CA GLY A 75 6.49 19.23 -0.61
C GLY A 75 7.73 19.63 0.20
N LEU A 76 7.54 20.01 1.47
CA LEU A 76 8.65 20.37 2.35
C LEU A 76 9.58 19.19 2.68
N ALA A 77 9.04 17.98 2.85
CA ALA A 77 9.84 16.78 3.08
C ALA A 77 10.66 16.40 1.83
N ALA A 78 10.07 16.54 0.64
CA ALA A 78 10.74 16.32 -0.64
C ALA A 78 11.86 17.33 -0.90
N GLU A 79 11.63 18.61 -0.64
CA GLU A 79 12.66 19.66 -0.72
C GLU A 79 13.86 19.37 0.20
N LYS A 80 13.60 18.76 1.36
CA LYS A 80 14.64 18.38 2.32
C LYS A 80 15.29 17.01 2.04
N GLY A 81 14.75 16.23 1.09
CA GLY A 81 15.22 14.87 0.81
C GLY A 81 15.04 13.91 2.00
N ILE A 82 14.01 14.09 2.82
CA ILE A 82 13.74 13.24 3.99
C ILE A 82 12.35 12.59 3.91
N PRO A 83 12.11 11.49 4.65
CA PRO A 83 10.76 10.92 4.80
C PRO A 83 9.80 11.89 5.48
N LEU A 84 8.49 11.74 5.24
CA LEU A 84 7.46 12.59 5.86
C LEU A 84 7.55 12.58 7.39
N ALA A 85 7.80 11.42 7.99
CA ALA A 85 7.97 11.26 9.43
C ALA A 85 9.22 11.95 10.01
N GLY A 86 10.15 12.37 9.15
CA GLY A 86 11.36 13.12 9.53
C GLY A 86 11.13 14.63 9.70
N LEU A 87 9.95 15.16 9.36
CA LEU A 87 9.62 16.57 9.58
C LEU A 87 9.57 16.91 11.08
N THR A 88 10.01 18.11 11.43
CA THR A 88 9.90 18.61 12.80
C THR A 88 8.56 19.31 13.05
N GLY A 89 8.23 19.58 14.31
CA GLY A 89 7.05 20.39 14.64
C GLY A 89 7.09 21.80 14.01
N ALA A 90 8.28 22.39 13.90
CA ALA A 90 8.47 23.68 13.23
C ALA A 90 8.20 23.59 11.72
N ASP A 91 8.61 22.49 11.09
CA ASP A 91 8.34 22.22 9.67
C ASP A 91 6.85 22.08 9.40
N LEU A 92 6.13 21.37 10.27
CA LEU A 92 4.68 21.23 10.17
C LEU A 92 3.97 22.56 10.31
N ALA A 93 4.38 23.39 11.26
CA ALA A 93 3.83 24.74 11.43
C ALA A 93 4.09 25.62 10.20
N LYS A 94 5.27 25.47 9.57
CA LYS A 94 5.61 26.15 8.30
C LYS A 94 4.74 25.66 7.13
N ALA A 95 4.43 24.36 7.09
CA ALA A 95 3.60 23.76 6.04
C ALA A 95 2.12 24.18 6.18
N ASP A 96 1.53 24.09 7.37
CA ASP A 96 0.20 24.61 7.70
C ASP A 96 0.01 24.69 9.22
N GLY A 97 -0.44 25.84 9.74
CA GLY A 97 -0.65 26.02 11.18
C GLY A 97 -1.68 25.09 11.84
N ARG A 98 -2.48 24.35 11.06
CA ARG A 98 -3.42 23.33 11.58
C ARG A 98 -2.74 21.99 11.87
N LEU A 99 -1.58 21.72 11.26
CA LEU A 99 -0.80 20.52 11.53
C LEU A 99 -0.21 20.60 12.94
N ARG A 100 -0.37 19.53 13.70
CA ARG A 100 0.19 19.38 15.05
C ARG A 100 1.29 18.34 15.02
N PRO A 101 2.33 18.45 15.87
CA PRO A 101 3.34 17.40 16.02
C PRO A 101 2.76 16.01 16.30
N ALA A 102 1.61 15.95 16.97
CA ALA A 102 0.90 14.68 17.22
C ALA A 102 0.36 14.01 15.94
N ASP A 103 0.01 14.77 14.90
CA ASP A 103 -0.50 14.22 13.64
C ASP A 103 0.59 13.46 12.89
N LEU A 104 1.86 13.85 13.06
CA LEU A 104 3.00 13.20 12.42
C LEU A 104 3.15 11.73 12.82
N ARG A 105 2.64 11.35 14.00
CA ARG A 105 2.59 9.95 14.43
C ARG A 105 1.74 9.09 13.48
N ALA A 106 0.80 9.66 12.73
CA ALA A 106 0.05 8.94 11.72
C ALA A 106 0.86 8.70 10.43
N ALA A 107 1.90 9.50 10.19
CA ALA A 107 2.79 9.34 9.04
C ALA A 107 3.82 8.20 9.22
N ASP A 108 3.89 7.59 10.41
CA ASP A 108 4.71 6.39 10.66
C ASP A 108 4.16 5.19 9.89
N LEU A 109 5.01 4.54 9.09
CA LEU A 109 4.62 3.44 8.20
C LEU A 109 4.05 2.24 8.98
N GLY A 110 4.64 1.89 10.13
CA GLY A 110 4.19 0.77 10.96
C GLY A 110 2.77 1.00 11.51
N ARG A 111 2.49 2.23 11.96
CA ARG A 111 1.16 2.66 12.42
C ARG A 111 0.15 2.69 11.28
N ALA A 112 0.51 3.26 10.14
CA ALA A 112 -0.34 3.30 8.95
C ALA A 112 -0.76 1.88 8.51
N LEU A 113 0.17 0.94 8.49
CA LEU A 113 -0.12 -0.48 8.20
C LEU A 113 -1.04 -1.10 9.24
N THR A 114 -0.77 -0.86 10.53
CA THR A 114 -1.55 -1.45 11.62
C THR A 114 -2.99 -0.91 11.67
N ALA A 115 -3.21 0.34 11.26
CA ALA A 115 -4.51 0.99 11.24
C ALA A 115 -5.47 0.45 10.16
N ARG A 116 -4.95 -0.20 9.10
CA ARG A 116 -5.75 -0.74 7.97
C ARG A 116 -6.44 -2.05 8.35
N THR A 117 -7.41 -1.97 9.25
CA THR A 117 -8.08 -3.14 9.86
C THR A 117 -9.40 -3.54 9.21
N SER A 118 -9.88 -2.78 8.20
CA SER A 118 -11.07 -3.13 7.43
C SER A 118 -10.94 -4.51 6.78
N GLU A 119 -12.05 -5.03 6.28
CA GLU A 119 -12.01 -6.19 5.40
C GLU A 119 -11.11 -5.89 4.18
N GLY A 120 -10.29 -6.88 3.77
CA GLY A 120 -9.24 -6.69 2.76
C GLY A 120 -8.08 -5.77 3.14
N GLY A 121 -8.06 -5.20 4.36
CA GLY A 121 -7.02 -4.27 4.78
C GLY A 121 -5.64 -4.92 5.00
N THR A 122 -4.58 -4.13 4.81
CA THR A 122 -3.18 -4.59 4.83
C THR A 122 -2.56 -4.74 6.22
N SER A 123 -3.33 -4.56 7.30
CA SER A 123 -2.83 -4.83 8.65
C SER A 123 -2.39 -6.29 8.78
N ARG A 124 -1.34 -6.54 9.57
CA ARG A 124 -0.84 -7.91 9.81
C ARG A 124 -1.94 -8.86 10.26
N ARG A 125 -2.84 -8.38 11.12
CA ARG A 125 -4.02 -9.15 11.57
C ARG A 125 -4.97 -9.48 10.41
N GLY A 126 -5.22 -8.52 9.52
CA GLY A 126 -6.03 -8.69 8.33
C GLY A 126 -5.45 -9.72 7.36
N ILE A 127 -4.15 -9.58 7.05
CA ILE A 127 -3.43 -10.51 6.17
C ILE A 127 -3.43 -11.93 6.75
N LEU A 128 -3.13 -12.10 8.04
CA LEU A 128 -3.15 -13.43 8.67
C LEU A 128 -4.55 -14.06 8.68
N ARG A 129 -5.60 -13.25 8.83
CA ARG A 129 -6.99 -13.72 8.72
C ARG A 129 -7.31 -14.16 7.30
N GLN A 130 -6.92 -13.38 6.29
CA GLN A 130 -7.14 -13.72 4.88
C GLN A 130 -6.37 -14.98 4.49
N LEU A 131 -5.11 -15.12 4.87
CA LEU A 131 -4.31 -16.32 4.63
C LEU A 131 -4.97 -17.59 5.19
N ARG A 132 -5.55 -17.52 6.40
CA ARG A 132 -6.29 -18.66 6.97
C ARG A 132 -7.56 -18.98 6.16
N GLY A 133 -8.29 -17.96 5.72
CA GLY A 133 -9.48 -18.13 4.89
C GLY A 133 -9.16 -18.79 3.55
N GLU A 134 -8.11 -18.31 2.87
CA GLU A 134 -7.69 -18.85 1.58
C GLU A 134 -7.16 -20.27 1.69
N LYS A 135 -6.39 -20.59 2.74
CA LYS A 135 -5.96 -21.96 3.00
C LYS A 135 -7.16 -22.91 3.16
N LYS A 136 -8.14 -22.52 3.99
CA LYS A 136 -9.38 -23.29 4.15
C LYS A 136 -10.14 -23.47 2.82
N ARG A 137 -10.24 -22.41 2.01
CA ARG A 137 -10.90 -22.44 0.70
C ARG A 137 -10.21 -23.40 -0.28
N LEU A 138 -8.88 -23.47 -0.23
CA LEU A 138 -8.05 -24.32 -1.09
C LEU A 138 -7.84 -25.74 -0.54
N GLY A 139 -8.31 -26.03 0.68
CA GLY A 139 -8.07 -27.32 1.35
C GLY A 139 -6.63 -27.53 1.83
N LEU A 140 -5.92 -26.43 2.13
CA LEU A 140 -4.54 -26.37 2.64
C LEU A 140 -4.47 -26.08 4.14
#